data_AF-I4A9Y1-F1
#
_entry.id   AF-I4A9Y1-F1
#
_cell.length_a   1.000
_cell.length_b   1.000
_cell.length_c   1.000
_cell.angle_alpha   90.00
_cell.angle_beta   90.00
_cell.angle_gamma   90.00
#
_symmetry.space_group_name_H-M   'P 1'
#
loop_
_entity.id
_entity.type
_entity.pdbx_description
1 polymer ?
#
loop_
_entity_poly.entity_id
_entity_poly.type
_entity_poly.pdbx_seq_one_letter_code
_entity_poly.pdbx_strand_id
1 'polypeptide(L)'
;MAALCMIALLTGCGSDDAAKVKQDNSVQQKETQKEAQKEPTQDELNEQLKKEAVPANFTEIDSYRIAKDTKLTAKGEVTSIEKDGALGVFTLTTTEGDGYGMYSITNFSSAEVSEGDNVEIWGVYSDKNNVGMPSITATIIEKAERKKGFQEENPVKKPEKQVTETLSQKNAVAMANDYLDYTAFSKSGLIEQLEYEGFSNEDATYAVNKISVDWKEQAVNMANDYLDYTSFSRSGLIEQLEYEGFSNEDAVYAVDQIGL
;
A
#
# COMPACT_ATOMS: atom_id res chain seq x y z
N MET A 1 -69.84 16.82 -55.87
CA MET A 1 -69.01 15.65 -55.47
C MET A 1 -67.74 15.67 -56.30
N ALA A 2 -66.61 15.32 -55.68
CA ALA A 2 -65.32 15.01 -56.32
C ALA A 2 -64.60 16.14 -57.09
N ALA A 3 -63.35 15.81 -57.45
CA ALA A 3 -62.44 16.48 -58.39
C ALA A 3 -61.84 17.86 -58.00
N LEU A 4 -60.60 17.85 -57.52
CA LEU A 4 -59.39 18.20 -58.30
C LEU A 4 -58.16 17.82 -57.45
N CYS A 5 -57.43 16.73 -57.75
CA CYS A 5 -56.52 16.49 -58.88
C CYS A 5 -55.18 17.26 -58.76
N MET A 6 -54.08 16.51 -58.88
CA MET A 6 -52.70 17.01 -58.76
C MET A 6 -52.35 18.04 -59.82
N ILE A 7 -51.40 18.94 -59.50
CA ILE A 7 -50.26 19.31 -60.34
C ILE A 7 -49.18 19.90 -59.41
N ALA A 8 -47.92 19.54 -59.64
CA ALA A 8 -46.78 20.14 -58.96
C ALA A 8 -46.12 21.19 -59.88
N LEU A 9 -45.84 22.38 -59.34
CA LEU A 9 -44.86 23.34 -59.87
C LEU A 9 -44.08 23.96 -58.71
N LEU A 10 -42.83 24.35 -58.97
CA LEU A 10 -41.83 24.77 -57.98
C LEU A 10 -41.61 26.31 -57.96
N THR A 11 -41.01 26.80 -56.87
CA THR A 11 -40.48 28.18 -56.62
C THR A 11 -41.55 29.29 -56.47
N GLY A 12 -41.48 30.29 -55.57
CA GLY A 12 -40.55 30.69 -54.49
C GLY A 12 -40.90 32.15 -54.03
N CYS A 13 -40.35 32.79 -52.99
CA CYS A 13 -39.45 32.39 -51.88
C CYS A 13 -39.38 33.53 -50.80
N GLY A 14 -39.11 33.21 -49.52
CA GLY A 14 -38.81 34.16 -48.41
C GLY A 14 -40.00 34.61 -47.55
N SER A 15 -39.91 35.02 -46.27
CA SER A 15 -39.02 34.75 -45.10
C SER A 15 -39.19 35.92 -44.08
N ASP A 16 -40.30 35.89 -43.31
CA ASP A 16 -40.59 36.77 -42.14
C ASP A 16 -40.32 35.98 -40.83
N ASP A 17 -40.29 36.49 -39.59
CA ASP A 17 -40.86 37.68 -38.90
C ASP A 17 -39.85 38.20 -37.83
N ALA A 18 -39.66 39.50 -37.52
CA ALA A 18 -40.53 40.53 -36.90
C ALA A 18 -40.72 40.40 -35.35
N ALA A 19 -40.87 41.45 -34.52
CA ALA A 19 -40.50 42.88 -34.59
C ALA A 19 -40.70 43.62 -33.21
N LYS A 20 -39.86 44.65 -32.94
CA LYS A 20 -40.05 45.87 -32.06
C LYS A 20 -40.32 45.74 -30.53
N VAL A 21 -39.73 46.48 -29.56
CA VAL A 21 -39.22 47.90 -29.39
C VAL A 21 -40.34 48.89 -28.96
N LYS A 22 -40.28 49.70 -27.87
CA LYS A 22 -39.26 50.04 -26.81
C LYS A 22 -39.93 50.80 -25.61
N GLN A 23 -39.43 50.69 -24.36
CA GLN A 23 -39.38 51.75 -23.28
C GLN A 23 -38.84 51.16 -21.94
N ASP A 24 -38.11 51.85 -21.05
CA ASP A 24 -37.43 53.17 -21.05
C ASP A 24 -36.16 53.11 -20.13
N ASN A 25 -35.35 54.18 -20.13
CA ASN A 25 -34.07 54.37 -19.44
C ASN A 25 -34.15 54.22 -17.89
N SER A 26 -33.08 53.85 -17.14
CA SER A 26 -31.90 54.72 -17.00
C SER A 26 -30.84 54.19 -15.99
N VAL A 27 -29.63 54.77 -16.08
CA VAL A 27 -28.53 54.85 -15.09
C VAL A 27 -27.68 53.60 -14.77
N GLN A 28 -26.44 53.63 -15.28
CA GLN A 28 -25.20 53.05 -14.72
C GLN A 28 -25.18 51.56 -14.34
N GLN A 29 -24.88 50.71 -15.32
CA GLN A 29 -23.93 49.64 -15.06
C GLN A 29 -22.54 50.26 -14.86
N LYS A 30 -22.13 50.42 -13.59
CA LYS A 30 -20.69 50.43 -13.27
C LYS A 30 -20.16 49.04 -13.59
N GLU A 31 -19.20 48.96 -14.49
CA GLU A 31 -18.38 47.77 -14.69
C GLU A 31 -17.57 47.51 -13.42
N THR A 32 -18.15 46.78 -12.48
CA THR A 32 -17.36 46.08 -11.47
C THR A 32 -16.90 44.79 -12.12
N GLN A 33 -15.65 44.77 -12.56
CA GLN A 33 -14.98 43.54 -13.00
C GLN A 33 -15.02 42.55 -11.85
N LYS A 34 -15.97 41.62 -11.90
CA LYS A 34 -15.94 40.43 -11.06
C LYS A 34 -14.95 39.51 -11.76
N GLU A 35 -13.70 39.53 -11.31
CA GLU A 35 -12.73 38.50 -11.71
C GLU A 35 -13.37 37.14 -11.47
N ALA A 36 -13.69 36.45 -12.56
CA ALA A 36 -14.02 35.05 -12.48
C ALA A 36 -12.73 34.36 -12.06
N GLN A 37 -12.66 33.94 -10.80
CA GLN A 37 -11.67 32.97 -10.37
C GLN A 37 -11.78 31.79 -11.33
N LYS A 38 -10.80 31.63 -12.22
CA LYS A 38 -10.66 30.40 -12.97
C LYS A 38 -10.41 29.31 -11.93
N GLU A 39 -11.24 28.27 -11.95
CA GLU A 39 -10.94 27.07 -11.19
C GLU A 39 -9.58 26.54 -11.65
N PRO A 40 -8.65 26.24 -10.72
CA PRO A 40 -7.33 25.75 -11.07
C PRO A 40 -7.46 24.40 -11.78
N THR A 41 -6.65 24.20 -12.81
CA THR A 41 -6.56 22.93 -13.52
C THR A 41 -5.92 21.85 -12.63
N GLN A 42 -6.14 20.58 -12.97
CA GLN A 42 -5.54 19.47 -12.23
C GLN A 42 -4.00 19.55 -12.22
N ASP A 43 -3.38 20.04 -13.30
CA ASP A 43 -1.93 20.23 -13.38
C ASP A 43 -1.45 21.35 -12.44
N GLU A 44 -2.18 22.47 -12.35
CA GLU A 44 -1.89 23.54 -11.38
C GLU A 44 -2.05 23.08 -9.93
N LEU A 45 -3.06 22.25 -9.65
CA LEU A 45 -3.27 21.62 -8.33
C LEU A 45 -2.15 20.61 -8.00
N ASN A 46 -1.68 19.85 -8.98
CA ASN A 46 -0.60 18.88 -8.83
C ASN A 46 0.73 19.59 -8.50
N GLU A 47 1.07 20.64 -9.24
CA GLU A 47 2.25 21.47 -8.99
C GLU A 47 2.17 22.18 -7.62
N GLN A 48 0.98 22.64 -7.21
CA GLN A 48 0.78 23.19 -5.88
C GLN A 48 1.01 22.13 -4.78
N LEU A 49 0.48 20.92 -4.95
CA LEU A 49 0.68 19.83 -3.99
C LEU A 49 2.17 19.47 -3.86
N LYS A 50 2.88 19.29 -4.98
CA LYS A 50 4.33 19.00 -4.98
C LYS A 50 5.15 20.06 -4.23
N LYS A 51 4.76 21.33 -4.35
CA LYS A 51 5.44 22.46 -3.71
C LYS A 51 5.14 22.59 -2.20
N GLU A 52 3.94 22.21 -1.77
CA GLU A 52 3.50 22.32 -0.37
C GLU A 52 3.72 21.05 0.45
N ALA A 53 3.93 19.90 -0.20
CA ALA A 53 4.21 18.65 0.46
C ALA A 53 5.56 18.66 1.20
N VAL A 54 5.55 18.23 2.45
CA VAL A 54 6.78 17.97 3.24
C VAL A 54 7.14 16.48 3.17
N PRO A 55 8.43 16.11 3.26
CA PRO A 55 8.82 14.70 3.36
C PRO A 55 8.10 14.00 4.52
N ALA A 56 7.57 12.81 4.26
CA ALA A 56 7.04 11.95 5.30
C ALA A 56 8.17 11.54 6.27
N ASN A 57 7.81 11.42 7.55
CA ASN A 57 8.69 10.94 8.61
C ASN A 57 7.86 10.02 9.52
N PHE A 58 8.10 8.73 9.43
CA PHE A 58 7.33 7.69 10.08
C PHE A 58 7.33 7.86 11.60
N THR A 59 8.46 8.24 12.19
CA THR A 59 8.55 8.49 13.64
C THR A 59 7.68 9.68 14.07
N GLU A 60 7.61 10.76 13.30
CA GLU A 60 6.73 11.90 13.60
C GLU A 60 5.25 11.59 13.36
N ILE A 61 4.95 10.82 12.32
CA ILE A 61 3.59 10.44 11.95
C ILE A 61 3.02 9.42 12.94
N ASP A 62 3.79 8.39 13.29
CA ASP A 62 3.39 7.35 14.22
C ASP A 62 3.20 7.88 15.65
N SER A 63 4.05 8.83 16.07
CA SER A 63 3.92 9.52 17.37
C SER A 63 2.85 10.63 17.41
N TYR A 64 1.95 10.69 16.41
CA TYR A 64 0.85 11.66 16.26
C TYR A 64 1.29 13.15 16.29
N ARG A 65 2.51 13.45 15.83
CA ARG A 65 3.07 14.83 15.87
C ARG A 65 2.71 15.69 14.66
N ILE A 66 2.08 15.10 13.63
CA ILE A 66 1.51 15.84 12.50
C ILE A 66 -0.02 15.81 12.53
N ALA A 67 -0.63 16.87 12.00
CA ALA A 67 -2.08 16.94 11.85
C ALA A 67 -2.56 16.08 10.69
N LYS A 68 -3.79 15.55 10.81
CA LYS A 68 -4.56 15.12 9.64
C LYS A 68 -4.63 16.24 8.59
N ASP A 69 -4.76 15.86 7.33
CA ASP A 69 -4.77 16.76 6.16
C ASP A 69 -3.40 17.42 5.85
N THR A 70 -2.31 17.02 6.54
CA THR A 70 -0.94 17.41 6.17
C THR A 70 -0.58 16.86 4.79
N LYS A 71 -0.05 17.72 3.92
CA LYS A 71 0.45 17.36 2.59
C LYS A 71 1.82 16.71 2.72
N LEU A 72 1.95 15.47 2.25
CA LEU A 72 3.15 14.66 2.39
C LEU A 72 3.70 14.24 1.02
N THR A 73 5.02 14.04 0.96
CA THR A 73 5.70 13.28 -0.09
C THR A 73 6.51 12.16 0.51
N ALA A 74 6.49 10.98 -0.14
CA ALA A 74 7.21 9.80 0.31
C ALA A 74 7.83 9.08 -0.89
N LYS A 75 9.05 8.57 -0.73
CA LYS A 75 9.76 7.85 -1.78
C LYS A 75 10.15 6.47 -1.28
N GLY A 76 9.77 5.43 -2.02
CA GLY A 76 9.94 4.06 -1.56
C GLY A 76 9.62 3.02 -2.62
N GLU A 77 9.60 1.77 -2.18
CA GLU A 77 9.23 0.60 -2.97
C GLU A 77 7.80 0.18 -2.61
N VAL A 78 7.00 -0.16 -3.64
CA VAL A 78 5.67 -0.77 -3.46
C VAL A 78 5.89 -2.22 -3.02
N THR A 79 5.63 -2.53 -1.76
CA THR A 79 5.94 -3.86 -1.17
C THR A 79 4.74 -4.78 -0.99
N SER A 80 3.51 -4.29 -1.17
CA SER A 80 2.30 -5.12 -1.19
C SER A 80 1.15 -4.36 -1.85
N ILE A 81 0.23 -5.06 -2.51
CA ILE A 81 -0.99 -4.50 -3.10
C ILE A 81 -2.20 -5.19 -2.47
N GLU A 82 -2.87 -4.50 -1.55
CA GLU A 82 -4.09 -4.97 -0.89
C GLU A 82 -5.30 -4.95 -1.84
N LYS A 83 -5.32 -4.00 -2.78
CA LYS A 83 -6.39 -3.83 -3.76
C LYS A 83 -5.87 -3.17 -5.03
N ASP A 84 -6.19 -3.74 -6.19
CA ASP A 84 -5.81 -3.21 -7.50
C ASP A 84 -6.77 -2.13 -8.03
N GLY A 85 -6.40 -1.55 -9.18
CA GLY A 85 -7.23 -0.61 -9.94
C GLY A 85 -7.37 0.79 -9.33
N ALA A 86 -8.39 1.52 -9.80
CA ALA A 86 -8.71 2.86 -9.30
C ALA A 86 -9.23 2.80 -7.86
N LEU A 87 -8.72 3.67 -6.98
CA LEU A 87 -8.89 3.54 -5.52
C LEU A 87 -8.32 2.23 -4.98
N GLY A 88 -7.24 1.74 -5.58
CA GLY A 88 -6.42 0.65 -5.05
C GLY A 88 -5.69 1.08 -3.77
N VAL A 89 -5.23 0.09 -3.00
CA VAL A 89 -4.48 0.28 -1.76
C VAL A 89 -3.20 -0.54 -1.82
N PHE A 90 -2.08 0.07 -1.47
CA PHE A 90 -0.77 -0.57 -1.50
C PHE A 90 0.13 -0.09 -0.36
N THR A 91 1.04 -0.95 0.09
CA THR A 91 2.06 -0.58 1.08
C THR A 91 3.26 0.03 0.37
N LEU A 92 3.67 1.22 0.81
CA LEU A 92 4.92 1.87 0.41
C LEU A 92 5.93 1.76 1.56
N THR A 93 7.04 1.07 1.30
CA THR A 93 8.16 0.98 2.24
C THR A 93 9.25 1.97 1.83
N THR A 94 9.64 2.82 2.75
CA THR A 94 10.58 3.94 2.55
C THR A 94 11.81 3.76 3.44
N THR A 95 12.95 4.33 3.05
CA THR A 95 14.16 4.39 3.89
C THR A 95 14.26 5.76 4.54
N GLU A 96 14.25 5.81 5.86
CA GLU A 96 14.20 7.05 6.64
C GLU A 96 15.26 7.04 7.75
N GLY A 97 16.32 7.85 7.55
CA GLY A 97 17.45 7.88 8.48
C GLY A 97 18.21 6.54 8.50
N ASP A 98 18.20 5.89 9.66
CA ASP A 98 18.74 4.54 9.93
C ASP A 98 17.66 3.45 9.98
N GLY A 99 16.38 3.80 9.79
CA GLY A 99 15.24 2.88 9.82
C GLY A 99 14.40 2.88 8.53
N TYR A 100 13.20 2.31 8.64
CA TYR A 100 12.22 2.21 7.56
C TYR A 100 10.88 2.82 7.97
N GLY A 101 10.21 3.48 7.03
CA GLY A 101 8.83 3.95 7.20
C GLY A 101 7.87 3.17 6.31
N MET A 102 6.80 2.59 6.89
CA MET A 102 5.76 1.86 6.15
C MET A 102 4.46 2.65 6.11
N TYR A 103 3.92 2.87 4.91
CA TYR A 103 2.73 3.68 4.68
C TYR A 103 1.67 2.91 3.90
N SER A 104 0.42 2.95 4.39
CA SER A 104 -0.75 2.46 3.65
C SER A 104 -1.19 3.55 2.65
N ILE A 105 -0.87 3.37 1.36
CA ILE A 105 -1.17 4.35 0.32
C ILE A 105 -2.51 4.01 -0.35
N THR A 106 -3.46 4.94 -0.28
CA THR A 106 -4.68 4.86 -1.09
C THR A 106 -4.47 5.62 -2.40
N ASN A 107 -4.55 4.92 -3.53
CA ASN A 107 -4.27 5.46 -4.86
C ASN A 107 -5.49 6.17 -5.46
N PHE A 108 -5.50 7.49 -5.36
CA PHE A 108 -6.45 8.38 -6.07
C PHE A 108 -5.88 8.95 -7.38
N SER A 109 -4.65 8.60 -7.73
CA SER A 109 -4.05 8.97 -9.01
C SER A 109 -4.53 8.04 -10.14
N SER A 110 -4.23 8.39 -11.39
CA SER A 110 -4.42 7.50 -12.55
C SER A 110 -3.23 6.57 -12.81
N ALA A 111 -2.22 6.54 -11.94
CA ALA A 111 -1.05 5.69 -12.11
C ALA A 111 -1.33 4.26 -11.65
N GLU A 112 -1.17 3.30 -12.55
CA GLU A 112 -1.13 1.88 -12.21
C GLU A 112 0.20 1.57 -11.51
N VAL A 113 0.18 0.92 -10.33
CA VAL A 113 1.37 0.49 -9.59
C VAL A 113 1.45 -1.03 -9.55
N SER A 114 2.68 -1.56 -9.48
CA SER A 114 2.97 -2.98 -9.32
C SER A 114 3.95 -3.17 -8.17
N GLU A 115 3.92 -4.32 -7.53
CA GLU A 115 4.89 -4.68 -6.49
C GLU A 115 6.33 -4.62 -7.06
N GLY A 116 7.27 -4.11 -6.25
CA GLY A 116 8.65 -3.79 -6.66
C GLY A 116 8.81 -2.50 -7.46
N ASP A 117 7.75 -1.77 -7.82
CA ASP A 117 7.89 -0.44 -8.40
C ASP A 117 8.47 0.53 -7.35
N ASN A 118 9.57 1.19 -7.72
CA ASN A 118 10.09 2.31 -6.97
C ASN A 118 9.31 3.57 -7.37
N VAL A 119 8.63 4.19 -6.41
CA VAL A 119 7.75 5.34 -6.63
C VAL A 119 8.08 6.51 -5.70
N GLU A 120 7.77 7.70 -6.18
CA GLU A 120 7.65 8.91 -5.38
C GLU A 120 6.19 9.35 -5.41
N ILE A 121 5.58 9.51 -4.23
CA ILE A 121 4.17 9.85 -4.10
C ILE A 121 4.02 11.24 -3.51
N TRP A 122 2.93 11.91 -3.87
CA TRP A 122 2.44 13.11 -3.19
C TRP A 122 0.98 12.93 -2.85
N GLY A 123 0.62 13.28 -1.62
CA GLY A 123 -0.69 13.00 -1.08
C GLY A 123 -0.98 13.73 0.21
N VAL A 124 -2.06 13.31 0.86
CA VAL A 124 -2.58 13.91 2.08
C VAL A 124 -2.65 12.85 3.18
N TYR A 125 -2.09 13.15 4.35
CA TYR A 125 -2.14 12.26 5.51
C TYR A 125 -3.58 12.11 6.00
N SER A 126 -4.06 10.87 6.02
CA SER A 126 -5.47 10.52 6.18
C SER A 126 -5.82 9.94 7.56
N ASP A 127 -4.88 10.01 8.50
CA ASP A 127 -4.85 9.31 9.81
C ASP A 127 -4.31 7.85 9.69
N LYS A 128 -4.24 7.13 10.80
CA LYS A 128 -3.90 5.70 10.82
C LYS A 128 -5.08 4.84 10.34
N ASN A 129 -4.79 3.74 9.63
CA ASN A 129 -5.80 2.77 9.22
C ASN A 129 -6.22 1.84 10.39
N ASN A 130 -7.10 0.88 10.13
CA ASN A 130 -7.64 -0.03 11.16
C ASN A 130 -6.58 -0.93 11.84
N VAL A 131 -5.39 -1.08 11.25
CA VAL A 131 -4.25 -1.83 11.83
C VAL A 131 -3.17 -0.90 12.40
N GLY A 132 -3.45 0.40 12.51
CA GLY A 132 -2.52 1.38 13.08
C GLY A 132 -1.45 1.91 12.13
N MET A 133 -1.39 1.44 10.88
CA MET A 133 -0.42 1.97 9.91
C MET A 133 -0.81 3.40 9.47
N PRO A 134 0.16 4.34 9.43
CA PRO A 134 -0.03 5.65 8.80
C PRO A 134 -0.58 5.55 7.37
N SER A 135 -1.71 6.21 7.09
CA SER A 135 -2.33 6.20 5.77
C SER A 135 -2.13 7.52 5.02
N ILE A 136 -1.76 7.45 3.74
CA ILE A 136 -1.62 8.60 2.85
C ILE A 136 -2.52 8.40 1.63
N THR A 137 -3.40 9.37 1.36
CA THR A 137 -4.18 9.41 0.13
C THR A 137 -3.33 10.07 -0.95
N ALA A 138 -2.74 9.28 -1.85
CA ALA A 138 -1.87 9.76 -2.92
C ALA A 138 -2.68 10.18 -4.15
N THR A 139 -2.52 11.43 -4.59
CA THR A 139 -3.14 11.96 -5.82
C THR A 139 -2.13 12.06 -6.97
N ILE A 140 -0.83 12.00 -6.67
CA ILE A 140 0.25 11.93 -7.65
C ILE A 140 1.16 10.76 -7.25
N ILE A 141 1.49 9.91 -8.23
CA ILE A 141 2.46 8.83 -8.10
C ILE A 141 3.36 8.87 -9.33
N GLU A 142 4.65 9.08 -9.13
CA GLU A 142 5.66 9.04 -10.19
C GLU A 142 6.52 7.80 -10.01
N LYS A 143 6.49 6.88 -10.99
CA LYS A 143 7.44 5.77 -11.02
C LYS A 143 8.82 6.33 -11.35
N ALA A 144 9.84 5.93 -10.59
CA ALA A 144 11.21 6.16 -10.96
C ALA A 144 11.48 5.48 -12.31
N GLU A 145 12.03 6.21 -13.29
CA GLU A 145 12.33 5.63 -14.59
C GLU A 145 13.35 4.49 -14.45
N ARG A 146 12.88 3.24 -14.64
CA ARG A 146 13.78 2.13 -14.99
C ARG A 146 14.52 2.55 -16.27
N LYS A 147 15.84 2.76 -16.18
CA LYS A 147 16.69 3.00 -17.35
C LYS A 147 16.43 1.88 -18.37
N LYS A 148 15.78 2.22 -19.48
CA LYS A 148 15.30 1.24 -20.47
C LYS A 148 16.46 0.38 -20.98
N GLY A 149 16.40 -0.91 -20.67
CA GLY A 149 17.43 -1.84 -21.06
C GLY A 149 17.26 -3.22 -20.45
N PHE A 150 16.19 -3.93 -20.80
CA PHE A 150 16.25 -5.29 -21.33
C PHE A 150 14.87 -5.66 -21.92
N GLN A 151 14.86 -6.38 -23.05
CA GLN A 151 13.63 -6.89 -23.66
C GLN A 151 13.28 -8.25 -23.06
N GLU A 152 11.99 -8.59 -23.02
CA GLU A 152 11.53 -9.93 -22.64
C GLU A 152 11.92 -10.94 -23.72
N GLU A 153 12.57 -12.04 -23.31
CA GLU A 153 12.78 -13.22 -24.14
C GLU A 153 12.13 -14.43 -23.46
N ASN A 154 11.39 -15.23 -24.23
CA ASN A 154 10.60 -16.36 -23.74
C ASN A 154 11.48 -17.51 -23.17
N PRO A 155 10.93 -18.39 -22.30
CA PRO A 155 11.71 -19.04 -21.26
C PRO A 155 12.64 -20.16 -21.76
N VAL A 156 13.95 -19.96 -21.56
CA VAL A 156 14.96 -21.01 -21.70
C VAL A 156 15.30 -21.60 -20.34
N LYS A 157 15.37 -22.94 -20.26
CA LYS A 157 15.68 -23.71 -19.04
C LYS A 157 16.80 -23.09 -18.21
N LYS A 158 16.45 -22.71 -16.98
CA LYS A 158 17.30 -22.10 -15.94
C LYS A 158 18.53 -22.98 -15.64
N PRO A 159 19.76 -22.55 -15.96
CA PRO A 159 20.94 -22.98 -15.23
C PRO A 159 20.98 -22.22 -13.91
N GLU A 160 21.28 -22.91 -12.80
CA GLU A 160 21.38 -22.31 -11.48
C GLU A 160 22.42 -21.18 -11.48
N LYS A 161 21.98 -19.97 -11.15
CA LYS A 161 22.84 -18.84 -10.79
C LYS A 161 22.30 -18.20 -9.52
N GLN A 162 23.23 -17.82 -8.67
CA GLN A 162 23.02 -17.34 -7.31
C GLN A 162 21.99 -16.21 -7.28
N VAL A 163 20.92 -16.41 -6.51
CA VAL A 163 19.91 -15.38 -6.25
C VAL A 163 20.54 -14.36 -5.31
N THR A 164 20.78 -13.14 -5.79
CA THR A 164 21.01 -12.00 -4.91
C THR A 164 19.71 -11.72 -4.16
N GLU A 165 19.75 -11.98 -2.86
CA GLU A 165 18.70 -11.75 -1.87
C GLU A 165 18.06 -10.35 -2.02
N THR A 166 16.72 -10.32 -2.05
CA THR A 166 15.92 -9.10 -2.21
C THR A 166 16.00 -8.21 -0.96
N LEU A 167 15.48 -6.98 -1.02
CA LEU A 167 15.39 -6.12 0.17
C LEU A 167 14.36 -6.68 1.18
N SER A 168 13.19 -7.09 0.68
CA SER A 168 12.15 -7.76 1.49
C SER A 168 12.71 -9.00 2.22
N GLN A 169 13.47 -9.86 1.54
CA GLN A 169 14.11 -11.03 2.17
C GLN A 169 15.09 -10.66 3.29
N LYS A 170 15.85 -9.57 3.15
CA LYS A 170 16.76 -9.08 4.22
C LYS A 170 15.98 -8.57 5.41
N ASN A 171 14.89 -7.85 5.17
CA ASN A 171 14.05 -7.31 6.22
C ASN A 171 13.32 -8.44 6.97
N ALA A 172 12.81 -9.44 6.26
CA ALA A 172 12.23 -10.65 6.85
C ALA A 172 13.27 -11.43 7.67
N VAL A 173 14.52 -11.57 7.19
CA VAL A 173 15.62 -12.18 7.96
C VAL A 173 15.92 -11.39 9.23
N ALA A 174 16.00 -10.06 9.16
CA ALA A 174 16.28 -9.23 10.34
C ALA A 174 15.16 -9.41 11.40
N MET A 175 13.91 -9.21 11.00
CA MET A 175 12.75 -9.31 11.89
C MET A 175 12.56 -10.73 12.46
N ALA A 176 12.91 -11.77 11.70
CA ALA A 176 12.90 -13.14 12.20
C ALA A 176 13.88 -13.36 13.37
N ASN A 177 15.04 -12.69 13.38
CA ASN A 177 15.97 -12.74 14.51
C ASN A 177 15.44 -11.87 15.67
N ASP A 178 14.94 -10.67 15.40
CA ASP A 178 14.38 -9.77 16.43
C ASP A 178 13.23 -10.45 17.21
N TYR A 179 12.38 -11.25 16.53
CA TYR A 179 11.34 -12.04 17.19
C TYR A 179 11.89 -13.15 18.09
N LEU A 180 12.90 -13.89 17.63
CA LEU A 180 13.53 -14.98 18.39
C LEU A 180 14.36 -14.50 19.57
N ASP A 181 14.84 -13.25 19.53
CA ASP A 181 15.48 -12.57 20.66
C ASP A 181 14.44 -12.10 21.73
N TYR A 182 13.16 -11.98 21.36
CA TYR A 182 12.07 -11.53 22.24
C TYR A 182 11.25 -12.69 22.85
N THR A 183 10.91 -13.71 22.07
CA THR A 183 10.07 -14.84 22.50
C THR A 183 10.38 -16.10 21.69
N ALA A 184 10.10 -17.27 22.27
CA ALA A 184 10.24 -18.52 21.55
C ALA A 184 9.22 -18.65 20.39
N PHE A 185 9.62 -19.31 19.30
CA PHE A 185 8.73 -19.67 18.19
C PHE A 185 9.02 -21.06 17.62
N SER A 186 7.97 -21.74 17.17
CA SER A 186 8.12 -22.87 16.25
C SER A 186 8.50 -22.37 14.86
N LYS A 187 9.01 -23.28 14.02
CA LYS A 187 9.41 -22.91 12.66
C LYS A 187 8.22 -22.42 11.81
N SER A 188 7.05 -23.04 11.94
CA SER A 188 5.84 -22.58 11.24
C SER A 188 5.27 -21.31 11.89
N GLY A 189 5.24 -21.25 13.22
CA GLY A 189 4.77 -20.06 13.96
C GLY A 189 5.55 -18.79 13.61
N LEU A 190 6.88 -18.88 13.41
CA LEU A 190 7.67 -17.74 12.95
C LEU A 190 7.38 -17.34 11.49
N ILE A 191 7.07 -18.30 10.61
CA ILE A 191 6.64 -17.99 9.24
C ILE A 191 5.28 -17.29 9.26
N GLU A 192 4.31 -17.83 10.02
CA GLU A 192 2.98 -17.24 10.19
C GLU A 192 3.03 -15.86 10.84
N GLN A 193 3.94 -15.64 11.81
CA GLN A 193 4.18 -14.31 12.37
C GLN A 193 4.71 -13.34 11.30
N LEU A 194 5.71 -13.72 10.50
CA LEU A 194 6.23 -12.85 9.45
C LEU A 194 5.19 -12.58 8.34
N GLU A 195 4.30 -13.51 8.04
CA GLU A 195 3.13 -13.27 7.18
C GLU A 195 2.14 -12.27 7.80
N TYR A 196 1.93 -12.33 9.13
CA TYR A 196 1.14 -11.34 9.87
C TYR A 196 1.79 -9.95 9.86
N GLU A 197 3.13 -9.87 9.90
CA GLU A 197 3.90 -8.62 9.68
C GLU A 197 3.87 -8.12 8.22
N GLY A 198 3.20 -8.86 7.33
CA GLY A 198 2.95 -8.46 5.95
C GLY A 198 4.03 -8.88 4.95
N PHE A 199 4.98 -9.76 5.32
CA PHE A 199 5.85 -10.41 4.35
C PHE A 199 5.06 -11.43 3.51
N SER A 200 5.48 -11.67 2.27
CA SER A 200 4.95 -12.78 1.49
C SER A 200 5.36 -14.12 2.15
N ASN A 201 4.53 -15.16 1.99
CA ASN A 201 4.87 -16.53 2.41
C ASN A 201 6.25 -16.96 1.89
N GLU A 202 6.61 -16.53 0.68
CA GLU A 202 7.87 -16.85 0.02
C GLU A 202 9.07 -16.19 0.72
N ASP A 203 8.96 -14.93 1.13
CA ASP A 203 10.02 -14.20 1.83
C ASP A 203 10.09 -14.54 3.33
N ALA A 204 8.96 -14.78 3.98
CA ALA A 204 8.89 -15.34 5.34
C ALA A 204 9.54 -16.74 5.40
N THR A 205 9.16 -17.62 4.46
CA THR A 205 9.78 -18.95 4.32
C THR A 205 11.26 -18.85 3.95
N TYR A 206 11.67 -17.88 3.12
CA TYR A 206 13.08 -17.61 2.83
C TYR A 206 13.83 -17.27 4.12
N ALA A 207 13.32 -16.30 4.89
CA ALA A 207 13.96 -15.80 6.11
C ALA A 207 14.18 -16.90 7.15
N VAL A 208 13.12 -17.66 7.46
CA VAL A 208 13.16 -18.73 8.46
C VAL A 208 14.02 -19.92 8.01
N ASN A 209 14.24 -20.12 6.70
CA ASN A 209 15.21 -21.09 6.19
C ASN A 209 16.65 -20.52 6.07
N LYS A 210 16.83 -19.20 6.16
CA LYS A 210 18.12 -18.51 6.03
C LYS A 210 18.85 -18.35 7.37
N ILE A 211 18.10 -18.16 8.45
CA ILE A 211 18.62 -18.09 9.83
C ILE A 211 19.06 -19.46 10.36
N SER A 212 20.03 -19.47 11.29
CA SER A 212 20.57 -20.68 11.92
C SER A 212 20.06 -20.78 13.36
N VAL A 213 18.96 -21.50 13.54
CA VAL A 213 18.22 -21.61 14.82
C VAL A 213 18.16 -23.07 15.25
N ASP A 214 18.39 -23.34 16.54
CA ASP A 214 18.08 -24.64 17.13
C ASP A 214 16.59 -24.70 17.51
N TRP A 215 15.80 -25.32 16.63
CA TRP A 215 14.36 -25.45 16.81
C TRP A 215 13.96 -26.33 18.01
N LYS A 216 14.87 -27.17 18.52
CA LYS A 216 14.65 -27.95 19.75
C LYS A 216 14.89 -27.10 20.99
N GLU A 217 15.88 -26.21 20.96
CA GLU A 217 16.06 -25.20 22.01
C GLU A 217 14.87 -24.22 22.06
N GLN A 218 14.33 -23.82 20.91
CA GLN A 218 13.11 -23.02 20.83
C GLN A 218 11.89 -23.71 21.47
N ALA A 219 11.74 -25.03 21.27
CA ALA A 219 10.69 -25.81 21.92
C ALA A 219 10.87 -25.87 23.45
N VAL A 220 12.12 -26.00 23.94
CA VAL A 220 12.44 -25.95 25.38
C VAL A 220 12.11 -24.58 25.97
N ASN A 221 12.44 -23.49 25.28
CA ASN A 221 12.16 -22.13 25.75
C ASN A 221 10.65 -21.89 25.87
N MET A 222 9.88 -22.18 24.81
CA MET A 222 8.41 -22.08 24.82
C MET A 222 7.79 -22.92 25.94
N ALA A 223 8.32 -24.13 26.20
CA ALA A 223 7.83 -25.00 27.26
C ALA A 223 8.03 -24.40 28.66
N ASN A 224 9.14 -23.69 28.89
CA ASN A 224 9.37 -22.96 30.14
C ASN A 224 8.45 -21.72 30.24
N ASP A 225 8.31 -20.94 29.17
CA ASP A 225 7.44 -19.76 29.12
C ASP A 225 5.98 -20.10 29.49
N TYR A 226 5.47 -21.25 29.01
CA TYR A 226 4.16 -21.76 29.42
C TYR A 226 4.09 -22.15 30.90
N LEU A 227 5.11 -22.81 31.43
CA LEU A 227 5.15 -23.27 32.83
C LEU A 227 5.28 -22.13 33.84
N ASP A 228 5.95 -21.04 33.46
CA ASP A 228 6.02 -19.80 34.25
C ASP A 228 4.65 -19.12 34.36
N TYR A 229 3.77 -19.28 33.37
CA TYR A 229 2.40 -18.74 33.38
C TYR A 229 1.36 -19.69 33.99
N THR A 230 1.41 -20.99 33.69
CA THR A 230 0.43 -21.98 34.19
C THR A 230 1.00 -23.40 34.24
N SER A 231 0.54 -24.20 35.21
CA SER A 231 0.94 -25.60 35.33
C SER A 231 0.31 -26.48 34.25
N PHE A 232 1.12 -27.33 33.62
CA PHE A 232 0.68 -28.37 32.68
C PHE A 232 0.99 -29.78 33.19
N SER A 233 0.28 -30.78 32.65
CA SER A 233 0.74 -32.17 32.69
C SER A 233 1.70 -32.44 31.51
N ARG A 234 2.50 -33.51 31.60
CA ARG A 234 3.40 -33.92 30.51
C ARG A 234 2.71 -33.98 29.14
N SER A 235 1.54 -34.62 29.06
CA SER A 235 0.78 -34.72 27.81
C SER A 235 0.20 -33.39 27.36
N GLY A 236 -0.34 -32.59 28.30
CA GLY A 236 -0.93 -31.29 27.98
C GLY A 236 0.09 -30.27 27.47
N LEU A 237 1.33 -30.32 27.97
CA LEU A 237 2.39 -29.43 27.48
C LEU A 237 2.88 -29.87 26.08
N ILE A 238 2.94 -31.17 25.80
CA ILE A 238 3.22 -31.67 24.44
C ILE A 238 2.12 -31.21 23.48
N GLU A 239 0.85 -31.38 23.84
CA GLU A 239 -0.31 -30.93 23.03
C GLU A 239 -0.29 -29.41 22.80
N GLN A 240 0.14 -28.60 23.79
CA GLN A 240 0.30 -27.16 23.63
C GLN A 240 1.43 -26.80 22.65
N LEU A 241 2.60 -27.43 22.77
CA LEU A 241 3.72 -27.18 21.85
C LEU A 241 3.39 -27.62 20.41
N GLU A 242 2.65 -28.71 20.24
CA GLU A 242 2.12 -29.10 18.93
C GLU A 242 1.11 -28.08 18.38
N TYR A 243 0.28 -27.46 19.23
CA TYR A 243 -0.61 -26.36 18.84
C TYR A 243 0.16 -25.10 18.44
N GLU A 244 1.27 -24.77 19.12
CA GLU A 244 2.20 -23.71 18.70
C GLU A 244 3.01 -24.07 17.42
N GLY A 245 2.79 -25.25 16.83
CA GLY A 245 3.39 -25.67 15.56
C GLY A 245 4.74 -26.39 15.67
N PHE A 246 5.19 -26.76 16.88
CA PHE A 246 6.37 -27.63 17.02
C PHE A 246 6.06 -29.05 16.54
N SER A 247 7.08 -29.78 16.07
CA SER A 247 6.90 -31.20 15.75
C SER A 247 6.72 -32.01 17.03
N ASN A 248 6.03 -33.15 16.96
CA ASN A 248 5.90 -34.08 18.09
C ASN A 248 7.26 -34.47 18.69
N GLU A 249 8.31 -34.62 17.87
CA GLU A 249 9.66 -34.95 18.33
C GLU A 249 10.27 -33.81 19.16
N ASP A 250 10.13 -32.56 18.70
CA ASP A 250 10.67 -31.38 19.39
C ASP A 250 9.88 -31.08 20.67
N ALA A 251 8.55 -31.22 20.64
CA ALA A 251 7.66 -31.09 21.78
C ALA A 251 7.95 -32.15 22.87
N VAL A 252 8.09 -33.42 22.49
CA VAL A 252 8.48 -34.49 23.41
C VAL A 252 9.87 -34.24 23.99
N TYR A 253 10.84 -33.85 23.14
CA TYR A 253 12.19 -33.53 23.58
C TYR A 253 12.20 -32.38 24.60
N ALA A 254 11.46 -31.29 24.35
CA ALA A 254 11.38 -30.14 25.24
C ALA A 254 10.88 -30.52 26.63
N VAL A 255 9.79 -31.29 26.68
CA VAL A 255 9.16 -31.73 27.92
C VAL A 255 10.05 -32.74 28.68
N ASP A 256 10.79 -33.60 27.98
CA ASP A 256 11.80 -34.48 28.59
C ASP A 256 13.01 -33.69 29.14
N GLN A 257 13.47 -32.61 28.48
CA GLN A 257 14.60 -31.79 28.95
C GLN A 257 14.27 -31.03 30.25
N ILE A 258 13.04 -30.54 30.39
CA ILE A 258 12.59 -29.83 31.60
C ILE A 258 12.10 -30.77 32.73
N GLY A 259 12.08 -32.09 32.47
CA GLY A 259 11.90 -33.13 33.48
C GLY A 259 10.45 -33.51 33.81
N LEU A 260 9.54 -33.47 32.84
CA LEU A 260 8.11 -33.81 32.98
C LEU A 260 7.70 -35.16 32.36
#